data_AF-A0A2V9HSP9-F1
#
_entry.id   AF-A0A2V9HSP9-F1
#
_cell.length_a   1.000
_cell.length_b   1.000
_cell.length_c   1.000
_cell.angle_alpha   90.00
_cell.angle_beta   90.00
_cell.angle_gamma   90.00
#
_symmetry.space_group_name_H-M   'P 1'
#
loop_
_entity.id
_entity.type
_entity.pdbx_description
1 polymer ?
#
loop_
_entity_poly.entity_id
_entity_poly.type
_entity_poly.pdbx_seq_one_letter_code
_entity_poly.pdbx_strand_id
1 'polypeptide(L)'
;MTFLPFLAIAVLLERNCDGVLNLGSVARKFHLTRREREIVDLLLQDLSTKQIADRMGISANTAKAFLRSVMNKVGAENKTGVIARILQAPKNMNRETSVRLAATFLGDTP
;
A
#
# COMPACT_ATOMS: atom_id res chain seq x y z
N MET A 1 17.45 34.85 18.60
CA MET A 1 16.75 34.57 17.34
C MET A 1 17.22 33.23 16.76
N THR A 2 16.79 32.11 17.33
CA THR A 2 17.16 30.75 16.85
C THR A 2 16.05 29.76 17.19
N PHE A 3 14.91 29.88 16.52
CA PHE A 3 13.80 28.92 16.60
C PHE A 3 13.53 28.20 15.27
N LEU A 4 14.42 28.34 14.27
CA LEU A 4 14.20 27.82 12.92
C LEU A 4 14.75 26.42 12.56
N PRO A 5 15.59 25.70 13.35
CA PRO A 5 16.03 24.37 12.90
C PRO A 5 14.98 23.27 13.13
N PHE A 6 14.12 23.40 14.16
CA PHE A 6 13.09 22.38 14.45
C PHE A 6 11.91 22.42 13.48
N LEU A 7 11.51 23.60 12.98
CA LEU A 7 10.45 23.72 11.98
C LEU A 7 10.88 23.08 10.65
N ALA A 8 12.15 23.21 10.26
CA ALA A 8 12.68 22.57 9.07
C ALA A 8 12.63 21.04 9.15
N ILE A 9 12.89 20.46 10.34
CA ILE A 9 12.75 19.02 10.58
C ILE A 9 11.26 18.61 10.55
N ALA A 10 10.36 19.40 11.17
CA ALA A 10 8.92 19.13 11.13
C ALA A 10 8.37 19.12 9.69
N VAL A 11 8.73 20.12 8.89
CA VAL A 11 8.36 20.22 7.47
C VAL A 11 9.01 19.12 6.62
N LEU A 12 10.21 18.63 6.99
CA LEU A 12 10.82 17.48 6.32
C LEU A 12 10.12 16.15 6.65
N LEU A 13 9.64 15.97 7.88
CA LEU A 13 8.85 14.79 8.28
C LEU A 13 7.44 14.80 7.69
N GLU A 14 6.91 15.98 7.39
CA GLU A 14 5.62 16.16 6.73
C GLU A 14 5.65 15.77 5.24
N ARG A 15 6.80 15.37 4.71
CA ARG A 15 6.91 14.76 3.38
C ARG A 15 6.36 13.34 3.38
N ASN A 16 5.03 13.30 3.33
CA ASN A 16 4.30 12.48 2.37
C ASN A 16 4.39 10.96 2.61
N CYS A 17 3.77 10.53 3.69
CA CYS A 17 3.27 9.16 3.82
C CYS A 17 1.92 8.98 3.07
N ASP A 18 1.60 9.77 2.03
CA ASP A 18 0.50 9.43 1.11
C ASP A 18 0.94 8.35 0.13
N GLY A 19 1.48 7.28 0.69
CA GLY A 19 1.48 5.98 0.05
C GLY A 19 0.07 5.42 0.18
N VAL A 20 -0.91 6.00 -0.53
CA VAL A 20 -2.17 5.30 -0.80
C VAL A 20 -1.78 4.11 -1.67
N LEU A 21 -1.37 3.01 -1.01
CA LEU A 21 -1.08 1.75 -1.65
C LEU A 21 -2.32 1.42 -2.47
N ASN A 22 -2.16 1.29 -3.78
CA ASN A 22 -3.27 0.99 -4.66
C ASN A 22 -3.65 -0.48 -4.41
N LEU A 23 -4.38 -0.74 -3.33
CA LEU A 23 -4.76 -2.09 -2.92
C LEU A 23 -5.62 -2.76 -4.01
N GLY A 24 -6.29 -1.97 -4.85
CA GLY A 24 -6.95 -2.43 -6.06
C GLY A 24 -6.01 -3.05 -7.10
N SER A 25 -4.87 -2.41 -7.40
CA SER A 25 -3.87 -2.95 -8.35
C SER A 25 -3.16 -4.17 -7.77
N VAL A 26 -2.84 -4.15 -6.49
CA VAL A 26 -2.25 -5.29 -5.76
C VAL A 26 -3.21 -6.48 -5.75
N ALA A 27 -4.50 -6.24 -5.44
CA ALA A 27 -5.51 -7.28 -5.45
C ALA A 27 -5.71 -7.89 -6.84
N ARG A 28 -5.64 -7.09 -7.91
CA ARG A 28 -5.67 -7.61 -9.29
C ARG A 28 -4.41 -8.42 -9.61
N LYS A 29 -3.22 -7.91 -9.26
CA LYS A 29 -1.93 -8.56 -9.51
C LYS A 29 -1.84 -9.95 -8.88
N PHE A 30 -2.37 -10.11 -7.67
CA PHE A 30 -2.30 -11.37 -6.92
C PHE A 30 -3.64 -12.13 -6.87
N HIS A 31 -4.62 -11.72 -7.67
CA HIS A 31 -5.97 -12.33 -7.69
C HIS A 31 -6.57 -12.52 -6.29
N LEU A 32 -6.46 -11.49 -5.45
CA LEU A 32 -6.99 -11.49 -4.09
C LEU A 32 -8.51 -11.33 -4.12
N THR A 33 -9.18 -12.22 -3.41
CA THR A 33 -10.62 -12.11 -3.11
C THR A 33 -10.89 -10.91 -2.20
N ARG A 34 -12.17 -10.54 -2.06
CA ARG A 34 -12.58 -9.44 -1.18
C ARG A 34 -12.10 -9.63 0.26
N ARG A 35 -12.20 -10.86 0.79
CA ARG A 35 -11.79 -11.19 2.16
C ARG A 35 -10.27 -11.21 2.33
N GLU A 36 -9.53 -11.69 1.34
CA GLU A 36 -8.06 -11.63 1.37
C GLU A 36 -7.56 -10.19 1.31
N ARG A 37 -8.23 -9.34 0.54
CA ARG A 37 -7.94 -7.90 0.47
C ARG A 37 -8.15 -7.22 1.82
N GLU A 38 -9.24 -7.53 2.50
CA GLU A 38 -9.54 -7.03 3.86
C GLU A 38 -8.42 -7.38 4.85
N ILE A 39 -7.93 -8.63 4.82
CA ILE A 39 -6.79 -9.04 5.66
C ILE A 39 -5.53 -8.29 5.32
N VAL A 40 -5.22 -8.14 4.03
CA VAL A 40 -4.02 -7.42 3.60
C VAL A 40 -4.09 -5.95 4.03
N ASP A 41 -5.25 -5.31 3.95
CA ASP A 41 -5.43 -3.93 4.40
C ASP A 41 -5.13 -3.78 5.90
N LEU A 42 -5.68 -4.68 6.71
CA LEU A 42 -5.43 -4.71 8.15
C LEU A 42 -3.98 -5.09 8.49
N LEU A 43 -3.34 -5.89 7.64
CA LEU A 43 -1.93 -6.25 7.76
C LEU A 43 -1.00 -5.05 7.55
N LEU A 44 -1.33 -4.19 6.59
CA LEU A 44 -0.59 -2.98 6.27
C LEU A 44 -0.75 -1.88 7.33
N GLN A 45 -1.82 -1.95 8.12
CA GLN A 45 -2.01 -1.15 9.35
C GLN A 45 -1.21 -1.71 10.55
N ASP A 46 -0.31 -2.67 10.32
CA ASP A 46 0.53 -3.33 11.32
C ASP A 46 -0.24 -4.09 12.42
N LEU A 47 -1.47 -4.51 12.14
CA LEU A 47 -2.26 -5.27 13.11
C LEU A 47 -1.76 -6.70 13.28
N SER A 48 -1.79 -7.19 14.51
CA SER A 48 -1.52 -8.60 14.82
C SER A 48 -2.63 -9.51 14.30
N THR A 49 -2.33 -10.79 14.08
CA THR A 49 -3.34 -11.76 13.62
C THR A 49 -4.54 -11.88 14.56
N LYS A 50 -4.36 -11.64 15.86
CA LYS A 50 -5.47 -11.58 16.83
C LYS A 50 -6.35 -10.37 16.58
N GLN A 51 -5.78 -9.17 16.48
CA GLN A 51 -6.51 -7.93 16.20
C GLN A 51 -7.22 -7.98 14.83
N ILE A 52 -6.60 -8.61 13.82
CA ILE A 52 -7.22 -8.85 12.52
C ILE A 52 -8.45 -9.75 12.67
N ALA A 53 -8.32 -10.84 13.44
CA ALA A 53 -9.43 -11.75 13.70
C ALA A 53 -10.60 -11.05 14.40
N ASP A 54 -10.29 -10.25 15.42
CA ASP A 54 -11.28 -9.47 16.17
C ASP A 54 -12.02 -8.47 15.26
N ARG A 55 -11.28 -7.71 14.43
CA ARG A 55 -11.87 -6.74 13.49
C ARG A 55 -12.72 -7.40 12.40
N MET A 56 -12.35 -8.60 11.96
CA MET A 56 -13.10 -9.34 10.95
C MET A 56 -14.25 -10.17 11.52
N GLY A 57 -14.38 -10.26 12.85
CA GLY A 57 -15.39 -11.11 13.51
C GLY A 57 -15.16 -12.61 13.27
N ILE A 58 -13.90 -13.05 13.19
CA ILE A 58 -13.53 -14.46 12.94
C ILE A 58 -12.59 -14.98 14.02
N SER A 59 -12.39 -16.29 14.07
CA SER A 59 -11.40 -16.88 14.99
C SER A 59 -9.97 -16.57 14.56
N ALA A 60 -9.04 -16.50 15.52
CA ALA A 60 -7.61 -16.35 15.24
C ALA A 60 -7.06 -17.47 14.35
N ASN A 61 -7.61 -18.68 14.44
CA ASN A 61 -7.22 -19.80 13.58
C ASN A 61 -7.67 -19.58 12.13
N THR A 62 -8.89 -19.07 11.94
CA THR A 62 -9.42 -18.67 10.63
C THR A 62 -8.59 -17.53 10.03
N ALA A 63 -8.20 -16.53 10.82
CA ALA A 63 -7.32 -15.46 10.38
C ALA A 63 -5.96 -15.99 9.91
N LYS A 64 -5.36 -16.95 10.64
CA LYS A 64 -4.12 -17.63 10.21
C LYS A 64 -4.30 -18.39 8.89
N ALA A 65 -5.41 -19.12 8.75
CA ALA A 65 -5.72 -19.85 7.51
C ALA A 65 -5.85 -18.91 6.31
N PHE A 66 -6.53 -17.77 6.49
CA PHE A 66 -6.62 -16.76 5.45
C PHE A 66 -5.26 -16.11 5.13
N LEU A 67 -4.45 -15.80 6.14
CA LEU A 67 -3.07 -15.31 5.95
C LEU A 67 -2.25 -16.32 5.13
N ARG A 68 -2.44 -17.62 5.36
CA ARG A 68 -1.79 -18.67 4.56
C ARG A 68 -2.27 -18.68 3.11
N SER A 69 -3.57 -18.49 2.87
CA SER A 69 -4.10 -18.32 1.50
C SER A 69 -3.46 -17.12 0.81
N VAL A 70 -3.37 -15.97 1.51
CA VAL A 70 -2.73 -14.76 0.98
C VAL A 70 -1.25 -15.01 0.70
N MET A 71 -0.50 -15.62 1.63
CA MET A 71 0.91 -15.95 1.46
C MET A 71 1.14 -16.81 0.21
N ASN A 72 0.30 -17.83 0.00
CA ASN A 72 0.36 -18.68 -1.19
C ASN A 72 0.10 -17.89 -2.48
N LYS A 73 -0.89 -17.01 -2.51
CA LYS A 73 -1.22 -16.19 -3.69
C LYS A 73 -0.17 -15.14 -4.02
N VAL A 74 0.42 -14.53 -3.00
CA VAL A 74 1.46 -13.51 -3.15
C VAL A 74 2.84 -14.15 -3.42
N GLY A 75 2.99 -15.44 -3.11
CA GLY A 75 4.24 -16.17 -3.20
C GLY A 75 5.24 -15.75 -2.11
N ALA A 76 4.75 -15.52 -0.89
CA ALA A 76 5.55 -15.12 0.26
C ALA A 76 5.57 -16.22 1.33
N GLU A 77 6.69 -16.36 2.02
CA GLU A 77 6.88 -17.41 3.05
C GLU A 77 6.38 -16.97 4.43
N ASN A 78 6.30 -15.67 4.67
CA ASN A 78 5.90 -15.11 5.97
C ASN A 78 5.12 -13.79 5.80
N LYS A 79 4.51 -13.33 6.90
CA LYS A 79 3.73 -12.07 6.98
C LYS A 79 4.53 -10.88 6.44
N THR A 80 5.80 -10.77 6.81
CA THR A 80 6.68 -9.68 6.37
C THR A 80 6.96 -9.75 4.86
N GLY A 81 7.14 -10.94 4.31
CA GLY A 81 7.32 -11.16 2.88
C GLY A 81 6.09 -10.75 2.07
N VAL A 82 4.88 -10.96 2.61
CA VAL A 82 3.63 -10.45 2.01
C VAL A 82 3.69 -8.93 1.92
N ILE A 83 4.01 -8.25 3.02
CA ILE A 83 4.14 -6.78 3.07
C ILE A 83 5.20 -6.31 2.07
N ALA A 84 6.40 -6.92 2.08
CA ALA A 84 7.48 -6.56 1.17
C ALA A 84 7.09 -6.69 -0.31
N ARG A 85 6.43 -7.80 -0.70
CA ARG A 85 5.97 -8.03 -2.07
C ARG A 85 4.90 -7.05 -2.52
N ILE A 86 4.03 -6.65 -1.59
CA ILE A 86 2.98 -5.66 -1.84
C ILE A 86 3.59 -4.28 -2.03
N LEU A 87 4.54 -3.89 -1.18
CA LEU A 87 5.23 -2.60 -1.29
C LEU A 87 6.14 -2.51 -2.52
N GLN A 88 6.70 -3.64 -2.97
CA GLN A 88 7.48 -3.73 -4.21
C GLN A 88 6.62 -3.82 -5.47
N ALA A 89 5.29 -3.95 -5.35
CA ALA A 89 4.43 -3.86 -6.53
C ALA A 89 4.62 -2.46 -7.15
N PRO A 90 4.96 -2.36 -8.45
CA PRO A 90 5.32 -1.09 -9.05
C PRO A 90 4.18 -0.10 -8.83
N LYS A 91 4.48 1.01 -8.14
CA LYS A 91 3.61 2.18 -8.08
C LYS A 91 3.43 2.58 -9.54
N ASN A 92 2.26 2.31 -10.12
CA ASN A 92 1.89 2.86 -11.42
C ASN A 92 1.68 4.36 -11.21
N MET A 93 2.81 5.04 -11.06
CA MET A 93 2.92 6.47 -10.94
C MET A 93 2.47 6.99 -12.30
N ASN A 94 1.20 7.40 -12.40
CA ASN A 94 0.71 8.23 -13.49
C ASN A 94 1.49 9.56 -13.44
N ARG A 95 2.74 9.56 -13.92
CA ARG A 95 3.48 10.78 -14.30
C ARG A 95 3.06 11.24 -15.69
N GLU A 96 2.29 10.44 -16.41
CA GLU A 96 1.96 10.68 -17.82
C GLU A 96 0.84 11.72 -18.05
N THR A 97 0.04 12.06 -17.04
CA THR A 97 -1.03 13.05 -17.23
C THR A 97 -0.50 14.49 -17.18
N SER A 98 0.49 14.79 -16.35
CA SER A 98 1.06 16.14 -16.22
C SER A 98 1.94 16.52 -17.42
N VAL A 99 2.65 15.56 -18.03
CA VAL A 99 3.54 15.82 -19.18
C VAL A 99 2.73 15.98 -20.48
N ARG A 100 1.65 15.22 -20.67
CA ARG A 100 0.78 15.37 -21.85
C ARG A 100 -0.03 16.67 -21.84
N LEU A 101 -0.43 17.15 -20.65
CA LEU A 101 -1.01 18.49 -20.52
C LEU A 101 0.01 19.58 -20.88
N ALA A 102 1.25 19.48 -20.39
CA ALA A 102 2.30 20.45 -20.76
C ALA A 102 2.62 20.44 -22.27
N ALA A 103 2.65 19.27 -22.90
CA ALA A 103 2.88 19.13 -24.35
C ALA A 103 1.70 19.60 -25.23
N THR A 104 0.50 19.76 -24.65
CA THR A 104 -0.65 20.37 -25.36
C THR A 104 -0.64 21.90 -25.22
N PHE A 105 0.08 22.46 -24.24
CA PHE A 105 0.18 23.90 -24.00
C PHE A 105 1.34 24.60 -24.74
N LEU A 106 2.35 23.86 -25.18
CA LEU A 106 3.33 24.36 -26.16
C LEU A 106 2.79 24.07 -27.55
N GLY A 107 2.03 25.04 -28.07
CA GLY A 107 1.44 25.01 -29.41
C GLY A 107 2.50 25.02 -30.52
N ASP A 108 3.12 23.87 -30.75
CA ASP A 108 3.88 23.60 -31.96
C ASP A 108 3.10 22.63 -32.85
N THR A 109 2.31 23.21 -33.75
CA THR A 109 2.05 22.67 -35.09
C THR A 109 1.66 23.84 -36.02
N PRO A 110 2.01 23.79 -37.30
CA PRO A 110 3.24 23.34 -37.95
C PRO A 110 4.20 24.50 -38.31
#